data_AF-A0A7C3P604-F1
#
_entry.id   AF-A0A7C3P604-F1
#
_cell.length_a   1.000
_cell.length_b   1.000
_cell.length_c   1.000
_cell.angle_alpha   90.00
_cell.angle_beta   90.00
_cell.angle_gamma   90.00
#
_symmetry.space_group_name_H-M   'P 1'
#
loop_
_entity.id
_entity.type
_entity.pdbx_description
1 polymer ?
#
loop_
_entity_poly.entity_id
_entity_poly.type
_entity_poly.pdbx_seq_one_letter_code
_entity_poly.pdbx_strand_id
1 'polypeptide(L)'
;MYADFGYMEEGKLGKPYDLKLMARLWVFLRPHGFLMAVSLLFVLIMAALDLFIPYLTKEAIDRYIVLSAREVVLRGDRSPEEEWLLSRVGKDLIPRREKGRFFLLPEVLRPMDAKEMALFQKSGLLSENRFYVYTPQRPEEEEILKKYPLLFEQSDSRWFISFEQLKQIEKEDLLILRGRDVTGVLHIALIVLVILIVHFGLNFFQVYTMEVAGQRMMHDLRMTLFSHVQSLSVSFFDRNPVGRLVTRL
;
A
#
# COMPACT_ATOMS: atom_id res chain seq x y z
N MET A 1 28.42 30.85 -44.20
CA MET A 1 29.04 30.45 -42.91
C MET A 1 27.91 30.25 -41.92
N TYR A 2 27.94 29.15 -41.19
CA TYR A 2 26.82 28.54 -40.46
C TYR A 2 26.21 29.41 -39.36
N ALA A 3 24.98 29.03 -38.98
CA ALA A 3 24.07 29.65 -38.04
C ALA A 3 24.69 30.03 -36.69
N ASP A 4 24.41 31.26 -36.25
CA ASP A 4 24.55 31.68 -34.87
C ASP A 4 23.15 31.84 -34.27
N PHE A 5 22.56 30.72 -33.83
CA PHE A 5 21.43 30.74 -32.91
C PHE A 5 22.01 31.02 -31.51
N GLY A 6 22.32 32.29 -31.27
CA GLY A 6 22.78 32.80 -29.98
C GLY A 6 21.66 32.76 -28.94
N TYR A 7 21.81 31.83 -28.02
CA TYR A 7 21.05 31.65 -26.79
C TYR A 7 21.04 32.92 -25.92
N MET A 8 19.90 33.16 -25.27
CA MET A 8 19.72 33.84 -23.97
C MET A 8 20.81 34.86 -23.58
N GLU A 9 20.53 36.15 -23.76
CA GLU A 9 21.23 37.19 -23.01
C GLU A 9 20.98 36.99 -21.50
N GLU A 10 21.95 36.37 -20.82
CA GLU A 10 22.07 36.41 -19.38
C GLU A 10 22.44 37.83 -18.93
N GLY A 11 21.57 38.44 -18.13
CA GLY A 11 21.85 39.77 -17.60
C GLY A 11 20.99 40.21 -16.42
N LYS A 12 20.48 39.23 -15.65
CA LYS A 12 19.94 39.29 -14.26
C LYS A 12 18.91 38.17 -14.11
N LEU A 13 19.31 37.03 -13.55
CA LEU A 13 18.34 36.16 -12.89
C LEU A 13 17.70 37.01 -11.79
N GLY A 14 16.48 37.51 -12.03
CA GLY A 14 15.60 37.95 -10.97
C GLY A 14 15.51 36.83 -9.93
N LYS A 15 15.29 37.19 -8.66
CA LYS A 15 15.24 36.24 -7.54
C LYS A 15 14.50 34.96 -7.96
N PRO A 16 15.01 33.75 -7.62
CA PRO A 16 14.47 32.47 -8.10
C PRO A 16 12.95 32.31 -7.91
N TYR A 17 12.36 33.08 -7.00
CA TYR A 17 10.93 33.23 -6.81
C TYR A 17 10.56 34.71 -6.81
N ASP A 18 10.05 35.20 -7.94
CA ASP A 18 9.35 36.49 -7.95
C ASP A 18 7.86 36.24 -7.73
N LEU A 19 7.43 36.43 -6.47
CA LEU A 19 6.03 36.32 -6.06
C LEU A 19 5.12 37.27 -6.88
N LYS A 20 5.65 38.36 -7.43
CA LYS A 20 4.88 39.27 -8.29
C LYS A 20 4.58 38.65 -9.66
N LEU A 21 5.53 37.91 -10.23
CA LEU A 21 5.31 37.17 -11.47
C LEU A 21 4.29 36.03 -11.25
N MET A 22 4.41 35.29 -10.14
CA MET A 22 3.44 34.27 -9.76
C MET A 22 2.02 34.86 -9.55
N ALA A 23 1.92 36.00 -8.86
CA ALA A 23 0.64 36.69 -8.67
C ALA A 23 0.05 37.20 -10.00
N ARG A 24 0.89 37.58 -10.98
CA ARG A 24 0.44 37.97 -12.31
C ARG A 24 -0.06 36.76 -13.12
N LEU A 25 0.60 35.61 -13.01
CA LEU A 25 0.12 34.35 -13.61
C LEU A 25 -1.19 33.87 -12.97
N TRP A 26 -1.36 34.10 -11.67
CA TRP A 26 -2.60 33.76 -10.96
C TRP A 26 -3.85 34.44 -11.57
N VAL A 27 -3.72 35.62 -12.17
CA VAL A 27 -4.84 36.30 -12.85
C VAL A 27 -5.35 35.48 -14.04
N PHE A 28 -4.46 34.82 -14.78
CA PHE A 28 -4.82 33.91 -15.88
C PHE A 28 -5.27 32.53 -15.40
N LEU A 29 -4.80 32.13 -14.21
CA LEU A 29 -5.17 30.87 -13.56
C LEU A 29 -6.58 30.92 -12.93
N ARG A 30 -6.95 32.05 -12.32
CA ARG A 30 -8.20 32.29 -11.59
C ARG A 30 -9.49 31.96 -12.37
N PRO A 31 -9.68 32.36 -13.65
CA PRO A 31 -10.90 32.02 -14.39
C PRO A 31 -11.06 30.51 -14.62
N HIS A 32 -9.96 29.75 -14.62
CA HIS A 32 -9.94 28.28 -14.75
C HIS A 32 -9.76 27.57 -13.41
N GLY A 33 -9.84 28.30 -12.29
CA GLY A 33 -9.59 27.79 -10.95
C GLY A 33 -10.52 26.67 -10.51
N PHE A 34 -11.75 26.60 -11.03
CA PHE A 34 -12.67 25.51 -10.75
C PHE A 34 -12.16 24.17 -11.30
N LEU A 35 -11.67 24.13 -12.54
CA LEU A 35 -11.11 22.91 -13.14
C LEU A 35 -9.87 22.42 -12.38
N MET A 36 -9.03 23.36 -11.91
CA MET A 36 -7.89 23.06 -11.05
C MET A 36 -8.30 22.58 -9.66
N ALA A 37 -9.34 23.16 -9.06
CA ALA A 37 -9.86 22.67 -7.78
C ALA A 37 -10.44 21.25 -7.91
N VAL A 38 -11.12 20.95 -9.03
CA VAL A 38 -11.61 19.60 -9.33
C VAL A 38 -10.47 18.61 -9.53
N SER A 39 -9.42 18.97 -10.28
CA SER A 39 -8.26 18.08 -10.46
C SER A 39 -7.52 17.86 -9.14
N LEU A 40 -7.40 18.88 -8.29
CA LEU A 40 -6.84 18.76 -6.95
C LEU A 40 -7.69 17.85 -6.07
N LEU A 41 -9.02 17.96 -6.13
CA LEU A 41 -9.92 17.07 -5.42
C LEU A 41 -9.72 15.60 -5.84
N PHE A 42 -9.60 15.33 -7.15
CA PHE A 42 -9.29 13.98 -7.61
C PHE A 42 -7.95 13.47 -7.09
N VAL A 43 -6.91 14.32 -7.04
CA VAL A 43 -5.62 13.93 -6.44
C VAL A 43 -5.79 13.55 -4.97
N LEU A 44 -6.57 14.30 -4.19
CA LEU A 44 -6.83 13.98 -2.78
C LEU A 44 -7.59 12.65 -2.62
N ILE A 45 -8.59 12.39 -3.48
CA ILE A 45 -9.35 11.14 -3.45
C ILE A 45 -8.45 9.96 -3.85
N MET A 46 -7.64 10.10 -4.90
CA MET A 46 -6.69 9.06 -5.32
C MET A 46 -5.67 8.76 -4.21
N ALA A 47 -5.10 9.78 -3.57
CA ALA A 47 -4.18 9.59 -2.45
C ALA A 47 -4.82 8.85 -1.27
N ALA A 48 -6.11 9.09 -1.01
CA ALA A 48 -6.85 8.32 -0.02
C ALA A 48 -6.99 6.85 -0.44
N LEU A 49 -7.37 6.58 -1.71
CA LEU A 49 -7.47 5.22 -2.26
C LEU A 49 -6.13 4.46 -2.22
N ASP A 50 -5.03 5.14 -2.49
CA ASP A 50 -3.68 4.56 -2.42
C ASP A 50 -3.35 4.07 -1.01
N LEU A 51 -3.87 4.74 0.03
CA LEU A 51 -3.71 4.30 1.42
C LEU A 51 -4.60 3.11 1.79
N PHE A 52 -5.72 2.89 1.10
CA PHE A 52 -6.57 1.72 1.31
C PHE A 52 -5.91 0.42 0.84
N ILE A 53 -5.10 0.46 -0.23
CA ILE A 53 -4.42 -0.74 -0.76
C ILE A 53 -3.50 -1.43 0.27
N PRO A 54 -2.55 -0.74 0.95
CA PRO A 54 -1.71 -1.38 1.96
C PRO A 54 -2.52 -1.85 3.17
N TYR A 55 -3.60 -1.16 3.53
CA TYR A 55 -4.51 -1.59 4.59
C TYR A 55 -5.21 -2.91 4.22
N LEU A 56 -5.77 -3.01 3.01
CA LEU A 56 -6.41 -4.23 2.51
C LEU A 56 -5.41 -5.38 2.35
N THR A 57 -4.18 -5.07 1.94
CA THR A 57 -3.13 -6.08 1.81
C THR A 57 -2.73 -6.62 3.18
N LYS A 58 -2.56 -5.73 4.17
CA LYS A 58 -2.32 -6.12 5.57
C LYS A 58 -3.45 -7.01 6.07
N GLU A 59 -4.69 -6.61 5.86
CA GLU A 59 -5.88 -7.35 6.23
C GLU A 59 -5.91 -8.77 5.63
N ALA A 60 -5.58 -8.90 4.34
CA ALA A 60 -5.51 -10.19 3.67
C ALA A 60 -4.45 -11.10 4.28
N ILE A 61 -3.26 -10.55 4.52
CA ILE A 61 -2.15 -11.28 5.12
C ILE A 61 -2.52 -11.72 6.54
N ASP A 62 -3.00 -10.80 7.36
CA ASP A 62 -3.25 -11.02 8.78
C ASP A 62 -4.43 -11.98 9.00
N ARG A 63 -5.52 -11.89 8.23
CA ARG A 63 -6.70 -12.74 8.47
C ARG A 63 -6.67 -14.08 7.76
N TYR A 64 -5.97 -14.19 6.63
CA TYR A 64 -6.10 -15.38 5.77
C TYR A 64 -4.78 -16.07 5.42
N ILE A 65 -3.62 -15.41 5.56
CA ILE A 65 -2.32 -16.01 5.19
C ILE A 65 -1.50 -16.41 6.43
N VAL A 66 -1.42 -15.57 7.46
CA VAL A 66 -0.50 -15.72 8.62
C VAL A 66 -1.22 -16.22 9.89
N LEU A 67 -2.13 -17.19 9.77
CA LEU A 67 -2.59 -17.97 10.92
C LEU A 67 -1.60 -19.13 11.21
N SER A 68 -0.36 -18.80 11.59
CA SER A 68 0.60 -19.80 12.04
C SER A 68 0.90 -19.68 13.53
N ALA A 69 0.45 -20.64 14.33
CA ALA A 69 0.95 -20.82 15.68
C ALA A 69 2.41 -21.28 15.65
N ARG A 70 3.13 -21.04 16.74
CA ARG A 70 4.48 -21.56 16.94
C ARG A 70 4.54 -22.35 18.22
N GLU A 71 5.47 -23.29 18.27
CA GLU A 71 5.73 -24.06 19.48
C GLU A 71 6.70 -23.30 20.39
N VAL A 72 6.39 -23.28 21.68
CA VAL A 72 7.25 -22.81 22.76
C VAL A 72 7.68 -24.00 23.61
N VAL A 73 8.97 -24.08 23.91
CA VAL A 73 9.54 -25.13 24.75
C VAL A 73 9.95 -24.49 26.08
N LEU A 74 9.22 -24.83 27.14
CA LEU A 74 9.55 -24.42 28.50
C LEU A 74 10.48 -25.48 29.11
N ARG A 75 11.71 -25.07 29.41
CA ARG A 75 12.74 -25.97 29.96
C ARG A 75 12.63 -26.09 31.47
N GLY A 76 11.86 -25.21 32.13
CA GLY A 76 11.74 -25.15 33.58
C GLY A 76 13.03 -24.70 34.26
N ASP A 77 13.90 -24.00 33.52
CA ASP A 77 15.16 -23.46 34.02
C ASP A 77 14.98 -22.11 34.74
N ARG A 78 13.78 -21.51 34.66
CA ARG A 78 13.46 -20.18 35.20
C ARG A 78 14.45 -19.13 34.70
N SER A 79 14.91 -19.28 33.47
CA SER A 79 15.66 -18.22 32.81
C SER A 79 14.85 -16.91 32.83
N PRO A 80 15.51 -15.73 32.91
CA PRO A 80 14.81 -14.45 32.91
C PRO A 80 13.85 -14.28 31.71
N GLU A 81 14.17 -14.95 30.61
CA GLU A 81 13.40 -14.97 29.37
C GLU A 81 12.17 -15.88 29.46
N GLU A 82 12.28 -17.03 30.13
CA GLU A 82 11.16 -17.94 30.42
C GLU A 82 10.16 -17.30 31.40
N GLU A 83 10.65 -16.65 32.46
CA GLU A 83 9.80 -15.91 33.41
C GLU A 83 9.12 -14.72 32.74
N TRP A 84 9.82 -14.00 31.87
CA TRP A 84 9.23 -12.91 31.08
C TRP A 84 8.09 -13.44 30.19
N LEU A 85 8.31 -14.54 29.48
CA LEU A 85 7.31 -15.12 28.59
C LEU A 85 6.09 -15.62 29.36
N LEU A 86 6.29 -16.26 30.52
CA LEU A 86 5.21 -16.68 31.41
C LEU A 86 4.44 -15.49 32.01
N SER A 87 5.12 -14.40 32.38
CA SER A 87 4.47 -13.21 32.93
C SER A 87 3.55 -12.52 31.91
N ARG A 88 3.89 -12.62 30.62
CA ARG A 88 3.18 -11.94 29.53
C ARG A 88 2.13 -12.82 28.86
N VAL A 89 2.44 -14.09 28.64
CA VAL A 89 1.66 -15.01 27.78
C VAL A 89 1.13 -16.23 28.54
N GLY A 90 1.45 -16.37 29.83
CA GLY A 90 1.18 -17.60 30.60
C GLY A 90 -0.29 -18.06 30.65
N LYS A 91 -1.25 -17.19 30.34
CA LYS A 91 -2.68 -17.53 30.25
C LYS A 91 -3.12 -18.04 28.88
N ASP A 92 -2.36 -17.74 27.82
CA ASP A 92 -2.70 -18.04 26.43
C ASP A 92 -1.85 -19.19 25.86
N LEU A 93 -1.03 -19.83 26.71
CA LEU A 93 -0.25 -21.01 26.36
C LEU A 93 -1.15 -22.26 26.35
N ILE A 94 -1.28 -22.87 25.19
CA ILE A 94 -2.04 -24.11 25.03
C ILE A 94 -1.08 -25.30 25.21
N PRO A 95 -1.31 -26.21 26.16
CA PRO A 95 -0.41 -27.36 26.37
C PRO A 95 -0.43 -28.30 25.16
N ARG A 96 0.75 -28.79 24.75
CA ARG A 96 0.89 -29.84 23.75
C ARG A 96 0.77 -31.22 24.41
N ARG A 97 0.55 -32.29 23.63
CA ARG A 97 0.58 -33.69 24.13
C ARG A 97 1.89 -34.05 24.83
N GLU A 98 3.00 -33.40 24.48
CA GLU A 98 4.30 -33.58 25.13
C GLU A 98 4.51 -32.62 26.31
N LYS A 99 4.92 -33.16 27.47
CA LYS A 99 5.20 -32.37 28.67
C LYS A 99 6.29 -31.32 28.41
N GLY A 100 6.04 -30.08 28.81
CA GLY A 100 6.98 -28.96 28.69
C GLY A 100 6.92 -28.20 27.36
N ARG A 101 6.05 -28.59 26.43
CA ARG A 101 5.85 -27.88 25.16
C ARG A 101 4.46 -27.27 25.08
N PHE A 102 4.38 -26.05 24.57
CA PHE A 102 3.15 -25.28 24.50
C PHE A 102 2.99 -24.69 23.09
N PHE A 103 1.76 -24.55 22.63
CA PHE A 103 1.45 -23.78 21.43
C PHE A 103 1.23 -22.32 21.81
N LEU A 104 1.87 -21.44 21.06
CA LEU A 104 1.70 -20.01 21.15
C LEU A 104 0.95 -19.53 19.90
N LEU A 105 -0.20 -18.93 20.19
CA LEU A 105 -1.23 -18.57 19.23
C LEU A 105 -0.81 -17.38 18.34
N PRO A 106 -1.27 -17.32 17.07
CA PRO A 106 -1.03 -16.18 16.20
C PRO A 106 -1.43 -14.84 16.82
N GLU A 107 -2.50 -14.82 17.61
CA GLU A 107 -3.04 -13.65 18.31
C GLU A 107 -2.02 -13.00 19.25
N VAL A 108 -1.12 -13.82 19.83
CA VAL A 108 -0.08 -13.36 20.76
C VAL A 108 1.25 -13.12 20.04
N LEU A 109 1.54 -13.83 18.94
CA LEU A 109 2.72 -13.57 18.09
C LEU A 109 2.61 -12.24 17.34
N ARG A 110 1.40 -11.88 16.87
CA ARG A 110 1.17 -10.68 16.04
C ARG A 110 1.64 -9.36 16.66
N PRO A 111 1.34 -9.06 17.94
CA PRO A 111 1.79 -7.81 18.56
C PRO A 111 3.24 -7.86 19.06
N MET A 112 3.94 -9.01 19.03
CA MET A 112 5.33 -9.08 19.48
C MET A 112 6.26 -8.37 18.50
N ASP A 113 7.23 -7.65 19.05
CA ASP A 113 8.23 -6.96 18.25
C ASP A 113 9.22 -7.96 17.63
N ALA A 114 9.74 -7.66 16.43
CA ALA A 114 10.67 -8.55 15.73
C ALA A 114 11.93 -8.89 16.56
N LYS A 115 12.36 -7.96 17.43
CA LYS A 115 13.49 -8.15 18.35
C LYS A 115 13.16 -9.15 19.47
N GLU A 116 11.94 -9.11 19.99
CA GLU A 116 11.48 -10.03 21.03
C GLU A 116 11.38 -11.45 20.48
N MET A 117 10.80 -11.60 19.29
CA MET A 117 10.74 -12.89 18.61
C MET A 117 12.13 -13.47 18.35
N ALA A 118 13.09 -12.63 17.92
CA ALA A 118 14.47 -13.05 17.70
C ALA A 118 15.17 -13.47 19.01
N LEU A 119 14.86 -12.81 20.13
CA LEU A 119 15.36 -13.18 21.45
C LEU A 119 14.88 -14.58 21.85
N PHE A 120 13.58 -14.86 21.73
CA PHE A 120 13.03 -16.18 22.07
C PHE A 120 13.48 -17.29 21.13
N GLN A 121 13.75 -16.97 19.86
CA GLN A 121 14.37 -17.93 18.95
C GLN A 121 15.82 -18.22 19.35
N LYS A 122 16.60 -17.18 19.67
CA LYS A 122 18.00 -17.33 20.07
C LYS A 122 18.16 -18.10 21.37
N SER A 123 17.25 -17.93 22.32
CA SER A 123 17.25 -18.68 23.57
C SER A 123 16.72 -20.11 23.43
N GLY A 124 16.15 -20.45 22.27
CA GLY A 124 15.56 -21.76 22.01
C GLY A 124 14.25 -22.00 22.79
N LEU A 125 13.61 -20.93 23.28
CA LEU A 125 12.26 -20.96 23.85
C LEU A 125 11.21 -21.03 22.75
N LEU A 126 11.42 -20.37 21.60
CA LEU A 126 10.50 -20.37 20.46
C LEU A 126 11.05 -21.21 19.32
N SER A 127 10.32 -22.26 18.94
CA SER A 127 10.64 -23.11 17.79
C SER A 127 10.40 -22.38 16.46
N GLU A 128 11.18 -22.73 15.44
CA GLU A 128 10.94 -22.27 14.06
C GLU A 128 9.76 -22.98 13.40
N ASN A 129 9.34 -24.13 13.95
CA ASN A 129 8.23 -24.91 13.41
C ASN A 129 6.93 -24.12 13.50
N ARG A 130 6.32 -23.92 12.33
CA ARG A 130 5.03 -23.28 12.18
C ARG A 130 3.95 -24.34 12.19
N PHE A 131 2.85 -24.02 12.86
CA PHE A 131 1.67 -24.87 12.94
C PHE A 131 0.48 -24.09 12.42
N TYR A 132 -0.27 -24.67 11.51
CA TYR A 132 -1.53 -24.11 11.07
C TYR A 132 -2.61 -24.47 12.10
N VAL A 133 -3.38 -23.46 12.52
CA VAL A 133 -4.43 -23.61 13.54
C VAL A 133 -5.77 -23.70 12.85
N TYR A 134 -6.51 -24.74 13.17
CA TYR A 134 -7.81 -25.01 12.59
C TYR A 134 -8.89 -25.11 13.66
N THR A 135 -10.05 -24.50 13.39
CA THR A 135 -11.25 -24.63 14.20
C THR A 135 -12.36 -25.09 13.26
N PRO A 136 -12.78 -26.37 13.30
CA PRO A 136 -13.80 -26.88 12.41
C PRO A 136 -15.12 -26.14 12.64
N GLN A 137 -15.72 -25.64 11.55
CA GLN A 137 -17.03 -24.99 11.56
C GLN A 137 -18.05 -25.72 10.68
N ARG A 138 -17.58 -26.55 9.75
CA ARG A 138 -18.44 -27.36 8.86
C ARG A 138 -18.23 -28.86 9.12
N PRO A 139 -19.28 -29.69 8.92
CA PRO A 139 -19.19 -31.13 9.11
C PRO A 139 -18.18 -31.80 8.15
N GLU A 140 -18.04 -31.30 6.93
CA GLU A 140 -17.05 -31.79 5.93
C GLU A 140 -15.61 -31.64 6.44
N GLU A 141 -15.32 -30.55 7.16
CA GLU A 141 -14.01 -30.29 7.72
C GLU A 141 -13.68 -31.26 8.86
N GLU A 142 -14.70 -31.60 9.65
CA GLU A 142 -14.59 -32.55 10.74
C GLU A 142 -14.39 -34.00 10.24
N GLU A 143 -14.94 -34.35 9.09
CA GLU A 143 -14.67 -35.62 8.41
C GLU A 143 -13.21 -35.73 7.95
N ILE A 144 -12.63 -34.65 7.42
CA ILE A 144 -11.21 -34.62 7.01
C ILE A 144 -10.28 -34.76 8.22
N LEU A 145 -10.63 -34.14 9.35
CA LEU A 145 -9.88 -34.29 10.60
C LEU A 145 -9.90 -35.75 11.10
N LYS A 146 -11.02 -36.46 10.89
CA LYS A 146 -11.15 -37.90 11.20
C LYS A 146 -10.45 -38.79 10.17
N LYS A 147 -10.27 -38.33 8.92
CA LYS A 147 -9.53 -39.05 7.86
C LYS A 147 -8.03 -39.11 8.15
N TYR A 148 -7.44 -38.09 8.79
CA TYR A 148 -6.01 -38.02 9.12
C TYR A 148 -5.70 -37.82 10.63
N PRO A 149 -6.14 -38.73 11.51
CA PRO A 149 -6.09 -38.52 12.97
C PRO A 149 -4.65 -38.49 13.54
N LEU A 150 -3.66 -39.00 12.79
CA LEU A 150 -2.25 -39.04 13.19
C LEU A 150 -1.50 -37.73 12.88
N LEU A 151 -2.02 -36.89 11.97
CA LEU A 151 -1.36 -35.64 11.55
C LEU A 151 -1.82 -34.43 12.37
N PHE A 152 -3.03 -34.50 12.95
CA PHE A 152 -3.59 -33.40 13.70
C PHE A 152 -3.44 -33.60 15.21
N GLU A 153 -2.93 -32.58 15.89
CA GLU A 153 -2.87 -32.51 17.35
C GLU A 153 -4.06 -31.70 17.85
N GLN A 154 -4.97 -32.35 18.58
CA GLN A 154 -6.07 -31.67 19.24
C GLN A 154 -5.61 -31.12 20.60
N SER A 155 -5.81 -29.82 20.81
CA SER A 155 -5.68 -29.21 22.14
C SER A 155 -6.78 -28.18 22.37
N ASP A 156 -7.40 -28.25 23.56
CA ASP A 156 -8.62 -27.54 23.97
C ASP A 156 -9.83 -27.72 23.04
N SER A 157 -9.87 -26.97 21.94
CA SER A 157 -10.94 -26.99 20.92
C SER A 157 -10.43 -26.58 19.54
N ARG A 158 -9.10 -26.56 19.37
CA ARG A 158 -8.42 -26.23 18.12
C ARG A 158 -7.56 -27.42 17.70
N TRP A 159 -7.44 -27.60 16.40
CA TRP A 159 -6.60 -28.62 15.80
C TRP A 159 -5.36 -27.94 15.24
N PHE A 160 -4.20 -28.53 15.52
CA PHE A 160 -2.91 -28.03 15.09
C PHE A 160 -2.29 -29.03 14.12
N ILE A 161 -1.75 -28.53 13.00
CA ILE A 161 -0.99 -29.34 12.05
C ILE A 161 0.29 -28.62 11.68
N SER A 162 1.41 -29.34 11.65
CA SER A 162 2.68 -28.74 11.20
C SER A 162 2.65 -28.47 9.68
N PHE A 163 3.35 -27.42 9.23
CA PHE A 163 3.43 -27.12 7.80
C PHE A 163 4.08 -28.25 6.97
N GLU A 164 4.93 -29.07 7.58
CA GLU A 164 5.52 -30.24 6.92
C GLU A 164 4.51 -31.37 6.73
N GLN A 165 3.68 -31.64 7.74
CA GLN A 165 2.61 -32.64 7.65
C GLN A 165 1.45 -32.18 6.75
N LEU A 166 1.22 -30.88 6.65
CA LEU A 166 0.20 -30.32 5.74
C LEU A 166 0.46 -30.72 4.27
N LYS A 167 1.73 -30.90 3.87
CA LYS A 167 2.09 -31.34 2.50
C LYS A 167 1.73 -32.80 2.22
N GLN A 168 1.45 -33.59 3.25
CA GLN A 168 1.12 -35.02 3.13
C GLN A 168 -0.38 -35.26 2.89
N ILE A 169 -1.22 -34.24 3.09
CA ILE A 169 -2.67 -34.31 2.84
C ILE A 169 -2.93 -34.24 1.33
N GLU A 170 -3.94 -34.98 0.87
CA GLU A 170 -4.42 -34.89 -0.52
C GLU A 170 -4.83 -33.45 -0.88
N LYS A 171 -4.55 -33.04 -2.12
CA LYS A 171 -4.81 -31.66 -2.56
C LYS A 171 -6.30 -31.28 -2.48
N GLU A 172 -7.19 -32.24 -2.67
CA GLU A 172 -8.65 -32.07 -2.62
C GLU A 172 -9.11 -31.74 -1.18
N ASP A 173 -8.65 -32.52 -0.21
CA ASP A 173 -8.93 -32.28 1.22
C ASP A 173 -8.33 -30.95 1.71
N LEU A 174 -7.13 -30.61 1.23
CA LEU A 174 -6.47 -29.35 1.57
C LEU A 174 -7.23 -28.14 1.02
N LEU A 175 -7.84 -28.24 -0.15
CA LEU A 175 -8.68 -27.18 -0.72
C LEU A 175 -9.95 -26.97 0.10
N ILE A 176 -10.55 -28.03 0.64
CA ILE A 176 -11.73 -27.92 1.52
C ILE A 176 -11.32 -27.24 2.83
N LEU A 177 -10.24 -27.69 3.47
CA LEU A 177 -9.73 -27.11 4.71
C LEU A 177 -9.32 -25.63 4.55
N ARG A 178 -8.70 -25.26 3.42
CA ARG A 178 -8.26 -23.87 3.14
C ARG A 178 -9.28 -23.05 2.35
N GLY A 179 -10.44 -23.61 2.02
CA GLY A 179 -11.41 -22.96 1.12
C GLY A 179 -11.87 -21.62 1.64
N ARG A 180 -12.04 -21.48 2.96
CA ARG A 180 -12.39 -20.22 3.62
C ARG A 180 -11.31 -19.15 3.44
N ASP A 181 -10.04 -19.52 3.64
CA ASP A 181 -8.91 -18.60 3.51
C ASP A 181 -8.73 -18.14 2.07
N VAL A 182 -8.82 -19.09 1.11
CA VAL A 182 -8.75 -18.79 -0.32
C VAL A 182 -9.89 -17.86 -0.74
N THR A 183 -11.11 -18.15 -0.30
CA THR A 183 -12.29 -17.32 -0.62
C THR A 183 -12.14 -15.92 -0.01
N GLY A 184 -11.65 -15.80 1.22
CA GLY A 184 -11.41 -14.52 1.88
C GLY A 184 -10.36 -13.67 1.17
N VAL A 185 -9.22 -14.28 0.79
CA VAL A 185 -8.20 -13.60 -0.03
C VAL A 185 -8.77 -13.18 -1.37
N LEU A 186 -9.58 -14.02 -2.03
CA LEU A 186 -10.18 -13.71 -3.32
C LEU A 186 -11.15 -12.53 -3.22
N HIS A 187 -11.95 -12.43 -2.16
CA HIS A 187 -12.82 -11.27 -1.92
C HIS A 187 -12.02 -9.98 -1.75
N ILE A 188 -10.93 -10.01 -0.97
CA ILE A 188 -10.06 -8.82 -0.82
C ILE A 188 -9.39 -8.47 -2.15
N ALA A 189 -8.89 -9.46 -2.89
CA ALA A 189 -8.30 -9.25 -4.21
C ALA A 189 -9.31 -8.61 -5.19
N LEU A 190 -10.57 -9.03 -5.15
CA LEU A 190 -11.64 -8.43 -5.96
C LEU A 190 -11.92 -6.98 -5.55
N ILE A 191 -11.94 -6.68 -4.25
CA ILE A 191 -12.09 -5.30 -3.75
C ILE A 191 -10.94 -4.42 -4.25
N VAL A 192 -9.70 -4.89 -4.14
CA VAL A 192 -8.52 -4.18 -4.65
C VAL A 192 -8.63 -3.96 -6.16
N LEU A 193 -9.07 -4.97 -6.93
CA LEU A 193 -9.28 -4.84 -8.37
C LEU A 193 -10.30 -3.73 -8.70
N VAL A 194 -11.43 -3.69 -7.97
CA VAL A 194 -12.43 -2.63 -8.15
C VAL A 194 -11.84 -1.26 -7.80
N ILE A 195 -11.09 -1.13 -6.71
CA ILE A 195 -10.41 0.11 -6.33
C ILE A 195 -9.44 0.56 -7.43
N LEU A 196 -8.68 -0.36 -8.02
CA LEU A 196 -7.75 -0.04 -9.12
C LEU A 196 -8.49 0.46 -10.37
N ILE A 197 -9.63 -0.14 -10.71
CA ILE A 197 -10.47 0.30 -11.83
C ILE A 197 -11.00 1.71 -11.56
N VAL A 198 -11.52 1.96 -10.35
CA VAL A 198 -12.00 3.29 -9.94
C VAL A 198 -10.86 4.31 -9.96
N HIS A 199 -9.70 3.95 -9.39
CA HIS A 199 -8.51 4.80 -9.38
C HIS A 199 -8.07 5.16 -10.80
N PHE A 200 -8.02 4.19 -11.72
CA PHE A 200 -7.72 4.42 -13.13
C PHE A 200 -8.70 5.41 -13.77
N GLY A 201 -10.01 5.24 -13.53
CA GLY A 201 -11.02 6.17 -14.01
C GLY A 201 -10.83 7.60 -13.47
N LEU A 202 -10.61 7.74 -12.15
CA LEU A 202 -10.35 9.03 -11.52
C LEU A 202 -9.08 9.70 -12.08
N ASN A 203 -8.03 8.91 -12.29
CA ASN A 203 -6.78 9.40 -12.87
C ASN A 203 -7.00 9.93 -14.28
N PHE A 204 -7.73 9.19 -15.13
CA PHE A 204 -8.08 9.62 -16.47
C PHE A 204 -8.83 10.97 -16.47
N PHE A 205 -9.87 11.10 -15.63
CA PHE A 205 -10.62 12.35 -15.53
C PHE A 205 -9.79 13.49 -14.95
N GLN A 206 -8.90 13.21 -14.00
CA GLN A 206 -8.00 14.20 -13.42
C GLN A 206 -7.02 14.75 -14.46
N VAL A 207 -6.37 13.87 -15.21
CA VAL A 207 -5.42 14.26 -16.27
C VAL A 207 -6.13 15.05 -17.36
N TYR A 208 -7.27 14.55 -17.84
CA TYR A 208 -8.07 15.24 -18.85
C TYR A 208 -8.51 16.65 -18.39
N THR A 209 -8.99 16.77 -17.16
CA THR A 209 -9.40 18.07 -16.60
C THR A 209 -8.22 19.03 -16.48
N MET A 210 -7.06 18.52 -16.05
CA MET A 210 -5.83 19.30 -15.93
C MET A 210 -5.33 19.78 -17.31
N GLU A 211 -5.39 18.92 -18.32
CA GLU A 211 -5.01 19.25 -19.69
C GLU A 211 -5.93 20.34 -20.28
N VAL A 212 -7.25 20.19 -20.14
CA VAL A 212 -8.22 21.19 -20.59
C VAL A 212 -7.99 22.54 -19.89
N ALA A 213 -7.74 22.53 -18.57
CA ALA A 213 -7.43 23.74 -17.84
C ALA A 213 -6.13 24.41 -18.35
N GLY A 214 -5.09 23.62 -18.60
CA GLY A 214 -3.81 24.10 -19.13
C GLY A 214 -3.94 24.71 -20.52
N GLN A 215 -4.67 24.06 -21.43
CA GLN A 215 -4.89 24.56 -22.79
C GLN A 215 -5.70 25.85 -22.80
N ARG A 216 -6.77 25.95 -21.98
CA ARG A 216 -7.56 27.17 -21.86
C ARG A 216 -6.72 28.33 -21.31
N MET A 217 -5.90 28.07 -20.30
CA MET A 217 -4.97 29.07 -19.77
C MET A 217 -3.99 29.53 -20.85
N MET A 218 -3.38 28.62 -21.61
CA MET A 218 -2.45 28.95 -22.70
C MET A 218 -3.12 29.76 -23.82
N HIS A 219 -4.34 29.39 -24.19
CA HIS A 219 -5.13 30.15 -25.15
C HIS A 219 -5.33 31.61 -24.70
N ASP A 220 -5.75 31.81 -23.46
CA ASP A 220 -6.04 33.14 -22.92
C ASP A 220 -4.77 33.99 -22.77
N LEU A 221 -3.66 33.36 -22.36
CA LEU A 221 -2.34 33.98 -22.33
C LEU A 221 -1.94 34.46 -23.74
N ARG A 222 -2.04 33.60 -24.74
CA ARG A 222 -1.69 33.93 -26.13
C ARG A 222 -2.53 35.07 -26.68
N MET A 223 -3.85 35.03 -26.46
CA MET A 223 -4.77 36.07 -26.93
C MET A 223 -4.47 37.42 -26.28
N THR A 224 -4.15 37.43 -24.98
CA THR A 224 -3.81 38.66 -24.26
C THR A 224 -2.47 39.24 -24.73
N LEU A 225 -1.45 38.39 -24.91
CA LEU A 225 -0.15 38.82 -25.42
C LEU A 225 -0.27 39.34 -26.85
N PHE A 226 -1.04 38.67 -27.71
CA PHE A 226 -1.22 39.07 -29.10
C PHE A 226 -1.95 40.40 -29.23
N SER A 227 -3.01 40.60 -28.43
CA SER A 227 -3.72 41.88 -28.38
C SER A 227 -2.82 43.01 -27.87
N HIS A 228 -1.96 42.73 -26.89
CA HIS A 228 -1.03 43.73 -26.37
C HIS A 228 0.02 44.10 -27.43
N VAL A 229 0.63 43.12 -28.09
CA VAL A 229 1.64 43.36 -29.13
C VAL A 229 1.06 44.19 -30.27
N GLN A 230 -0.15 43.89 -30.75
CA GLN A 230 -0.81 44.67 -31.81
C GLN A 230 -1.08 46.14 -31.43
N SER A 231 -1.25 46.44 -30.14
CA SER A 231 -1.49 47.81 -29.68
C SER A 231 -0.22 48.68 -29.57
N LEU A 232 0.96 48.09 -29.76
CA LEU A 232 2.24 48.80 -29.66
C LEU A 232 2.52 49.66 -30.90
N SER A 233 3.27 50.74 -30.73
CA SER A 233 3.62 51.66 -31.82
C SER A 233 4.60 51.03 -32.82
N VAL A 234 4.56 51.50 -34.07
CA VAL A 234 5.46 51.05 -35.15
C VAL A 234 6.95 51.13 -34.74
N SER A 235 7.33 52.16 -33.98
CA SER A 235 8.71 52.33 -33.47
C SER A 235 9.17 51.20 -32.55
N PHE A 236 8.25 50.48 -31.88
CA PHE A 236 8.58 49.30 -31.09
C PHE A 236 9.00 48.12 -31.97
N PHE A 237 8.38 47.96 -33.14
CA PHE A 237 8.68 46.88 -34.09
C PHE A 237 9.97 47.12 -34.86
N ASP A 238 10.37 48.38 -35.08
CA ASP A 238 11.67 48.71 -35.68
C ASP A 238 12.86 48.27 -34.79
N ARG A 239 12.65 48.24 -33.47
CA ARG A 239 13.67 47.83 -32.48
C ARG A 239 13.61 46.35 -32.10
N ASN A 240 12.53 45.65 -32.46
CA ASN A 240 12.30 44.26 -32.09
C ASN A 240 11.92 43.44 -33.33
N PRO A 241 12.84 42.65 -33.90
CA PRO A 241 12.58 41.87 -35.11
C PRO A 241 11.36 40.94 -34.94
N VAL A 242 10.49 40.92 -35.95
CA VAL A 242 9.21 40.19 -35.92
C VAL A 242 9.38 38.69 -35.61
N GLY A 243 10.47 38.06 -36.08
CA GLY A 243 10.78 36.66 -35.78
C GLY A 243 10.99 36.37 -34.28
N ARG A 244 11.44 37.36 -33.50
CA ARG A 244 11.57 37.26 -32.03
C ARG A 244 10.22 37.42 -31.31
N LEU A 245 9.27 38.14 -31.93
CA LEU A 245 7.94 38.35 -31.35
C LEU A 245 7.03 37.14 -31.60
N VAL A 246 7.10 36.53 -32.79
CA VAL A 246 6.34 35.32 -33.15
C VAL A 246 6.78 34.11 -32.33
N THR A 247 8.07 34.00 -32.00
CA THR A 247 8.61 32.89 -31.19
C THR A 247 8.35 33.03 -29.68
N ARG A 248 7.91 34.21 -29.21
CA ARG A 248 7.58 34.49 -27.80
C ARG A 248 6.07 34.43 -27.50
N LEU A 249 5.25 34.08 -28.49
CA LEU A 249 3.78 34.06 -28.46
C LEU A 249 3.19 32.64 -28.43
#